data_AF-A0A918TDK8-F1
#
_entry.id   AF-A0A918TDK8-F1
#
_cell.length_a   1.000
_cell.length_b   1.000
_cell.length_c   1.000
_cell.angle_alpha   90.00
_cell.angle_beta   90.00
_cell.angle_gamma   90.00
#
_symmetry.space_group_name_H-M   'P 1'
#
loop_
_entity.id
_entity.type
_entity.pdbx_description
1 polymer ?
#
loop_
_entity_poly.entity_id
_entity_poly.type
_entity_poly.pdbx_seq_one_letter_code
_entity_poly.pdbx_strand_id
1 'polypeptide(L)'
;MEYPNGDVPKETGVCTDVVIRALRKTGQDLQKLVHEDMRANFSHYPKNWGLSRTDRNIDHRRVPNLKTFFKRKGMSLPVTQKAGDYKPGDLVTCTVAGKLPHIMVVSDKKSRSGVPLVIHNIGSGTREEDRLFDFPITGHYRFYRD
;
A
#
# COMPACT_ATOMS: atom_id res chain seq x y z
N MET A 1 5.94 -3.93 17.96
CA MET A 1 5.06 -5.02 17.49
C MET A 1 5.87 -6.29 17.41
N GLU A 2 5.23 -7.46 17.42
CA GLU A 2 5.91 -8.73 17.11
C GLU A 2 6.56 -8.68 15.72
N TYR A 3 7.48 -9.59 15.46
CA TYR A 3 8.15 -9.69 14.17
C TYR A 3 8.59 -11.12 13.91
N PRO A 4 8.22 -11.72 12.75
CA PRO A 4 7.27 -11.20 11.76
C PRO A 4 5.83 -11.14 12.31
N ASN A 5 4.87 -10.70 11.48
CA ASN A 5 3.43 -10.71 11.76
C ASN A 5 2.92 -9.75 12.85
N GLY A 6 3.72 -8.77 13.25
CA GLY A 6 3.26 -7.71 14.14
C GLY A 6 2.15 -6.87 13.51
N ASP A 7 1.05 -6.66 14.23
CA ASP A 7 -0.04 -5.79 13.82
C ASP A 7 -0.37 -4.82 14.96
N VAL A 8 -1.01 -3.71 14.60
CA VAL A 8 -1.69 -2.86 15.58
C VAL A 8 -3.08 -3.42 15.86
N PRO A 9 -3.70 -3.13 17.02
CA PRO A 9 -5.05 -3.55 17.32
C PRO A 9 -6.04 -3.22 16.19
N LYS A 10 -7.09 -4.02 15.97
CA LYS A 10 -7.98 -3.91 14.79
C LYS A 10 -8.71 -2.56 14.72
N GLU A 11 -9.08 -2.03 15.88
CA GLU A 11 -9.69 -0.72 16.12
C GLU A 11 -8.73 0.44 15.85
N THR A 12 -7.44 0.15 15.73
CA THR A 12 -6.41 1.10 15.35
C THR A 12 -5.87 0.76 13.95
N GLY A 13 -5.50 1.80 13.21
CA GLY A 13 -4.77 1.61 11.98
C GLY A 13 -5.06 2.65 10.93
N VAL A 14 -4.18 2.68 9.94
CA VAL A 14 -4.18 3.62 8.83
C VAL A 14 -4.26 2.86 7.50
N CYS A 15 -4.17 3.59 6.40
CA CYS A 15 -4.25 3.04 5.05
C CYS A 15 -3.33 1.84 4.78
N THR A 16 -2.10 1.85 5.29
CA THR A 16 -1.15 0.74 5.12
C THR A 16 -1.57 -0.52 5.88
N ASP A 17 -2.24 -0.39 7.03
CA ASP A 17 -2.66 -1.55 7.84
C ASP A 17 -3.73 -2.36 7.13
N VAL A 18 -4.58 -1.71 6.33
CA VAL A 18 -5.53 -2.39 5.42
C VAL A 18 -4.77 -3.30 4.44
N VAL A 19 -3.71 -2.76 3.81
CA VAL A 19 -2.90 -3.49 2.84
C VAL A 19 -2.12 -4.64 3.50
N ILE A 20 -1.49 -4.38 4.65
CA ILE A 20 -0.71 -5.37 5.40
C ILE A 20 -1.61 -6.56 5.78
N ARG A 21 -2.79 -6.28 6.34
CA ARG A 21 -3.75 -7.32 6.74
C ARG A 21 -4.29 -8.09 5.53
N ALA A 22 -4.56 -7.40 4.42
CA ALA A 22 -5.01 -8.05 3.18
C ALA A 22 -3.97 -9.02 2.62
N LEU A 23 -2.70 -8.59 2.53
CA LEU A 23 -1.61 -9.41 2.01
C LEU A 23 -1.23 -10.56 2.93
N ARG A 24 -1.36 -10.40 4.26
CA ARG A 24 -1.14 -11.51 5.20
C ARG A 24 -2.11 -12.66 4.98
N LYS A 25 -3.34 -12.39 4.55
CA LYS A 25 -4.31 -13.44 4.17
C LYS A 25 -3.86 -14.25 2.95
N THR A 26 -2.91 -13.74 2.16
CA THR A 26 -2.30 -14.45 1.04
C THR A 26 -0.88 -14.92 1.35
N GLY A 27 -0.50 -15.00 2.64
CA GLY A 27 0.82 -15.46 3.08
C GLY A 27 1.95 -14.44 2.94
N GLN A 28 1.65 -13.19 2.54
CA GLN A 28 2.65 -12.15 2.32
C GLN A 28 2.70 -11.18 3.51
N ASP A 29 3.76 -11.26 4.33
CA ASP A 29 3.96 -10.32 5.44
C ASP A 29 4.80 -9.11 5.04
N LEU A 30 4.14 -8.00 4.71
CA LEU A 30 4.82 -6.74 4.36
C LEU A 30 5.79 -6.24 5.43
N GLN A 31 5.53 -6.51 6.71
CA GLN A 31 6.45 -6.11 7.78
C GLN A 31 7.82 -6.76 7.57
N LYS A 32 7.83 -8.07 7.37
CA LYS A 32 9.04 -8.84 7.07
C LYS A 32 9.67 -8.42 5.75
N LEU A 33 8.89 -8.44 4.67
CA LEU A 33 9.38 -8.22 3.30
C LEU A 33 10.03 -6.85 3.12
N VAL A 34 9.39 -5.79 3.63
CA VAL A 34 9.92 -4.43 3.55
C VAL A 34 11.17 -4.29 4.41
N HIS A 35 11.15 -4.83 5.63
CA HIS A 35 12.30 -4.74 6.53
C HIS A 35 13.54 -5.42 5.96
N GLU A 36 13.38 -6.64 5.41
CA GLU A 36 14.50 -7.39 4.83
C GLU A 36 15.07 -6.70 3.58
N ASP A 37 14.22 -6.18 2.69
CA ASP A 37 14.71 -5.42 1.53
C ASP A 37 15.42 -4.13 1.96
N MET A 38 14.83 -3.37 2.88
CA MET A 38 15.43 -2.14 3.40
C MET A 38 16.76 -2.39 4.10
N ARG A 39 16.91 -3.49 4.83
CA ARG A 39 18.16 -3.83 5.53
C ARG A 39 19.31 -4.00 4.55
N ALA A 40 19.06 -4.59 3.39
CA ALA A 40 20.05 -4.78 2.34
C ALA A 40 20.22 -3.54 1.43
N ASN A 41 19.24 -2.63 1.40
CA ASN A 41 19.14 -1.59 0.37
C ASN A 41 18.79 -0.20 0.92
N PHE A 42 19.15 0.09 2.17
CA PHE A 42 18.66 1.26 2.91
C PHE A 42 18.87 2.59 2.19
N SER A 43 19.98 2.73 1.46
CA SER A 43 20.32 3.94 0.68
C SER A 43 19.32 4.28 -0.44
N HIS A 44 18.55 3.29 -0.92
CA HIS A 44 17.54 3.49 -1.95
C HIS A 44 16.19 3.99 -1.39
N TYR A 45 15.99 3.94 -0.08
CA TYR A 45 14.74 4.32 0.56
C TYR A 45 14.72 5.80 0.97
N PRO A 46 13.53 6.44 1.04
CA PRO A 46 13.43 7.86 1.40
C PRO A 46 14.00 8.16 2.78
N LYS A 47 14.75 9.25 2.89
CA LYS A 47 15.42 9.69 4.13
C LYS A 47 14.60 10.67 4.96
N ASN A 48 13.32 10.83 4.62
CA ASN A 48 12.43 11.90 5.10
C ASN A 48 12.13 11.85 6.61
N TRP A 49 12.62 10.83 7.33
CA TRP A 49 12.36 10.60 8.75
C TRP A 49 13.63 10.62 9.62
N GLY A 50 14.78 11.02 9.07
CA GLY A 50 16.02 11.20 9.85
C GLY A 50 16.58 9.91 10.46
N LEU A 51 16.15 8.74 10.00
CA LEU A 51 16.65 7.45 10.49
C LEU A 51 17.98 7.10 9.84
N SER A 52 18.92 6.59 10.64
CA SER A 52 20.21 6.06 10.17
C SER A 52 20.18 4.56 9.87
N ARG A 53 19.10 3.87 10.25
CA ARG A 53 18.88 2.43 10.03
C ARG A 53 17.39 2.11 9.89
N THR A 54 17.10 0.90 9.42
CA THR A 54 15.73 0.37 9.36
C THR A 54 15.07 0.25 10.73
N ASP A 55 13.76 0.39 10.78
CA ASP A 55 12.90 0.08 11.92
C ASP A 55 11.74 -0.82 11.48
N ARG A 56 11.88 -2.11 11.82
CA ARG A 56 10.91 -3.17 11.52
C ARG A 56 9.50 -2.91 12.05
N ASN A 57 9.31 -2.01 13.01
CA ASN A 57 7.99 -1.68 13.55
C ASN A 57 7.24 -0.64 12.71
N ILE A 58 7.92 0.19 11.92
CA ILE A 58 7.28 1.34 11.28
C ILE A 58 7.51 1.42 9.76
N ASP A 59 8.57 0.80 9.25
CA ASP A 59 8.97 0.96 7.85
C ASP A 59 7.89 0.55 6.85
N HIS A 60 7.21 -0.57 7.11
CA HIS A 60 6.11 -1.10 6.30
C HIS A 60 4.81 -0.28 6.41
N ARG A 61 4.73 0.65 7.36
CA ARG A 61 3.58 1.55 7.56
C ARG A 61 3.77 2.92 6.88
N ARG A 62 4.86 3.10 6.12
CA ARG A 62 5.17 4.33 5.40
C ARG A 62 4.94 4.13 3.92
N VAL A 63 3.92 4.79 3.36
CA VAL A 63 3.59 4.70 1.92
C VAL A 63 4.81 4.96 1.02
N PRO A 64 5.69 5.95 1.26
CA PRO A 64 6.87 6.13 0.40
C PRO A 64 7.87 4.96 0.44
N ASN A 65 7.97 4.25 1.57
CA ASN A 65 8.76 3.02 1.66
C ASN A 65 8.11 1.90 0.85
N LEU A 66 6.78 1.76 0.95
CA LEU A 66 6.04 0.77 0.15
C LEU A 66 6.21 1.00 -1.35
N LYS A 67 6.10 2.25 -1.82
CA LYS A 67 6.36 2.61 -3.23
C LYS A 67 7.75 2.17 -3.69
N THR A 68 8.77 2.45 -2.86
CA THR A 68 10.16 2.07 -3.15
C THR A 68 10.31 0.55 -3.20
N PHE A 69 9.77 -0.15 -2.21
CA PHE A 69 9.78 -1.61 -2.14
C PHE A 69 9.12 -2.23 -3.37
N PHE A 70 7.89 -1.85 -3.71
CA PHE A 70 7.18 -2.40 -4.86
C PHE A 70 7.92 -2.15 -6.18
N LYS A 71 8.47 -0.95 -6.37
CA LYS A 71 9.30 -0.63 -7.54
C LYS A 71 10.54 -1.53 -7.61
N ARG A 72 11.27 -1.68 -6.50
CA ARG A 72 12.47 -2.52 -6.41
C ARG A 72 12.18 -4.00 -6.65
N LYS A 73 10.98 -4.47 -6.28
CA LYS A 73 10.53 -5.83 -6.55
C LYS A 73 9.91 -6.02 -7.93
N GLY A 74 9.92 -5.02 -8.81
CA GLY A 74 9.38 -5.13 -10.17
C GLY A 74 7.86 -5.08 -10.26
N MET A 75 7.15 -4.84 -9.15
CA MET A 75 5.69 -4.95 -9.05
C MET A 75 4.94 -3.77 -9.70
N SER A 76 5.63 -2.79 -10.28
CA SER A 76 5.04 -1.58 -10.84
C SER A 76 4.27 -1.85 -12.13
N LEU A 77 3.07 -1.29 -12.21
CA LEU A 77 2.25 -1.22 -13.40
C LEU A 77 2.10 0.24 -13.87
N PRO A 78 1.74 0.48 -15.13
CA PRO A 78 1.40 1.82 -15.60
C PRO A 78 0.26 2.45 -14.79
N VAL A 79 0.39 3.73 -14.48
CA VAL A 79 -0.72 4.56 -13.98
C VAL A 79 -1.47 5.10 -15.18
N THR A 80 -2.74 4.77 -15.29
CA THR A 80 -3.60 5.17 -16.41
C THR A 80 -4.93 5.71 -15.90
N GLN A 81 -5.72 6.33 -16.79
CA GLN A 81 -7.11 6.72 -16.50
C GLN A 81 -8.13 5.70 -17.02
N LYS A 82 -7.69 4.48 -17.37
CA LYS A 82 -8.56 3.42 -17.86
C LYS A 82 -8.90 2.51 -16.70
N ALA A 83 -10.16 2.53 -16.26
CA ALA A 83 -10.65 1.70 -15.18
C ALA A 83 -10.32 0.20 -15.34
N GLY A 84 -10.32 -0.30 -16.58
CA GLY A 84 -10.02 -1.70 -16.90
C GLY A 84 -8.58 -2.14 -16.62
N ASP A 85 -7.64 -1.22 -16.47
CA ASP A 85 -6.23 -1.53 -16.19
C ASP A 85 -6.00 -1.93 -14.73
N TYR A 86 -6.91 -1.51 -13.84
CA TYR A 86 -6.89 -1.79 -12.41
C TYR A 86 -7.70 -3.06 -12.11
N LYS A 87 -7.02 -4.11 -11.64
CA LYS A 87 -7.60 -5.42 -11.35
C LYS A 87 -7.76 -5.64 -9.84
N PRO A 88 -8.69 -6.50 -9.43
CA PRO A 88 -8.90 -6.80 -8.02
C PRO A 88 -7.61 -7.27 -7.33
N GLY A 89 -7.32 -6.70 -6.16
CA GLY A 89 -6.09 -6.96 -5.42
C GLY A 89 -4.90 -6.08 -5.79
N ASP A 90 -4.98 -5.26 -6.85
CA ASP A 90 -3.95 -4.27 -7.14
C ASP A 90 -3.84 -3.24 -6.02
N LEU A 91 -2.63 -2.70 -5.85
CA LEU A 91 -2.33 -1.65 -4.90
C LEU A 91 -2.16 -0.33 -5.64
N VAL A 92 -2.88 0.69 -5.17
CA VAL A 92 -2.83 2.03 -5.75
C VAL A 92 -2.38 3.01 -4.68
N THR A 93 -1.32 3.75 -4.94
CA THR A 93 -0.88 4.86 -4.08
C THR A 93 -1.33 6.17 -4.67
N CYS A 94 -1.85 7.08 -3.84
CA CYS A 94 -2.31 8.41 -4.26
C CYS A 94 -1.92 9.47 -3.22
N THR A 95 -2.27 10.73 -3.51
CA THR A 95 -2.08 11.84 -2.58
C THR A 95 -3.42 12.42 -2.17
N VAL A 96 -3.75 12.35 -0.88
CA VAL A 96 -4.97 12.93 -0.30
C VAL A 96 -4.68 14.29 0.32
N ALA A 97 -5.68 15.18 0.37
CA ALA A 97 -5.53 16.55 0.88
C ALA A 97 -4.31 17.31 0.29
N GLY A 98 -3.98 17.03 -0.97
CA GLY A 98 -2.88 17.66 -1.72
C GLY A 98 -1.46 17.24 -1.33
N LYS A 99 -1.23 16.63 -0.16
CA LYS A 99 0.13 16.33 0.32
C LYS A 99 0.32 15.01 1.07
N LEU A 100 -0.75 14.34 1.49
CA LEU A 100 -0.64 13.17 2.35
C LEU A 100 -0.55 11.88 1.50
N PRO A 101 0.56 11.13 1.58
CA PRO A 101 0.66 9.85 0.88
C PRO A 101 -0.38 8.86 1.41
N HIS A 102 -1.06 8.19 0.49
CA HIS A 102 -2.12 7.23 0.80
C HIS A 102 -1.98 5.98 -0.07
N ILE A 103 -2.53 4.85 0.39
CA ILE A 103 -2.54 3.58 -0.34
C ILE A 103 -3.91 2.91 -0.20
N MET A 104 -4.32 2.24 -1.27
CA MET A 104 -5.63 1.61 -1.43
C MET A 104 -5.47 0.24 -2.09
N VAL A 105 -6.41 -0.67 -1.82
CA VAL A 105 -6.52 -1.96 -2.52
C VAL A 105 -7.68 -1.88 -3.50
N VAL A 106 -7.48 -2.29 -4.75
CA VAL A 106 -8.55 -2.36 -5.75
C VAL A 106 -9.49 -3.51 -5.41
N SER A 107 -10.78 -3.23 -5.34
CA SER A 107 -11.82 -4.20 -5.03
C SER A 107 -12.20 -5.05 -6.27
N ASP A 108 -12.81 -6.21 -6.01
CA ASP A 108 -13.53 -7.00 -7.01
C ASP A 108 -14.90 -6.41 -7.37
N LYS A 109 -15.43 -5.52 -6.53
CA LYS A 109 -16.65 -4.76 -6.82
C LYS A 109 -16.38 -3.55 -7.70
N LYS A 110 -17.41 -3.14 -8.42
CA LYS A 110 -17.40 -1.98 -9.31
C LYS A 110 -18.60 -1.08 -9.03
N SER A 111 -18.44 0.21 -9.31
CA SER A 111 -19.54 1.14 -9.38
C SER A 111 -20.44 0.87 -10.59
N ARG A 112 -21.57 1.59 -10.69
CA ARG A 112 -22.50 1.45 -11.82
C ARG A 112 -21.86 1.78 -13.18
N SER A 113 -20.82 2.63 -13.20
CA SER A 113 -20.07 2.99 -14.41
C SER A 113 -18.94 2.00 -14.74
N GLY A 114 -18.80 0.91 -13.96
CA GLY A 114 -17.79 -0.11 -14.20
C GLY A 114 -16.40 0.22 -13.65
N VAL A 115 -16.26 1.29 -12.88
CA VAL A 115 -15.01 1.65 -12.19
C VAL A 115 -14.83 0.75 -10.96
N PRO A 116 -13.67 0.09 -10.77
CA PRO A 116 -13.41 -0.66 -9.54
C PRO A 116 -13.51 0.22 -8.29
N LEU A 117 -14.19 -0.28 -7.27
CA LEU A 117 -14.16 0.34 -5.95
C LEU A 117 -12.76 0.16 -5.32
N VAL A 118 -12.46 0.93 -4.29
CA VAL A 118 -11.20 0.82 -3.54
C VAL A 118 -11.46 0.60 -2.06
N ILE A 119 -10.66 -0.27 -1.46
CA ILE A 119 -10.66 -0.55 -0.02
C ILE A 119 -9.51 0.22 0.63
N HIS A 120 -9.82 1.09 1.58
CA HIS A 120 -8.84 1.96 2.22
C HIS A 120 -9.30 2.49 3.58
N ASN A 121 -8.41 3.18 4.30
CA ASN A 121 -8.73 3.86 5.56
C ASN A 121 -8.05 5.24 5.60
N ILE A 122 -8.86 6.30 5.70
CA ILE A 122 -8.40 7.70 5.78
C ILE A 122 -8.70 8.36 7.13
N GLY A 123 -8.89 7.56 8.19
CA GLY A 123 -9.11 8.03 9.57
C GLY A 123 -10.48 7.70 10.16
N SER A 124 -11.42 7.20 9.35
CA SER A 124 -12.78 6.82 9.78
C SER A 124 -13.02 5.30 9.68
N GLY A 125 -11.96 4.51 9.83
CA GLY A 125 -11.98 3.06 9.67
C GLY A 125 -11.84 2.61 8.21
N THR A 126 -11.81 1.29 8.00
CA THR A 126 -11.71 0.69 6.66
C THR A 126 -13.04 0.81 5.93
N ARG A 127 -13.01 1.31 4.70
CA ARG A 127 -14.17 1.48 3.84
C ARG A 127 -13.89 0.95 2.44
N GLU A 128 -14.95 0.58 1.74
CA GLU A 128 -14.95 0.21 0.33
C GLU A 128 -15.79 1.25 -0.43
N GLU A 129 -15.16 2.09 -1.26
CA GLU A 129 -15.78 3.30 -1.82
C GLU A 129 -15.38 3.51 -3.30
N ASP A 130 -16.22 4.22 -4.06
CA ASP A 130 -15.96 4.58 -5.46
C ASP A 130 -15.05 5.83 -5.51
N ARG A 131 -13.76 5.64 -5.21
CA ARG A 131 -12.78 6.74 -5.10
C ARG A 131 -11.45 6.48 -5.82
N LEU A 132 -11.41 5.54 -6.76
CA LEU A 132 -10.17 5.14 -7.45
C LEU A 132 -9.47 6.33 -8.11
N PHE A 133 -10.24 7.23 -8.74
CA PHE A 133 -9.73 8.39 -9.48
C PHE A 133 -9.99 9.75 -8.80
N ASP A 134 -10.51 9.76 -7.57
CA ASP A 134 -10.80 10.99 -6.82
C ASP A 134 -9.53 11.74 -6.39
N PHE A 135 -8.40 11.03 -6.32
CA PHE A 135 -7.12 11.56 -5.88
C PHE A 135 -6.04 11.31 -6.93
N PRO A 136 -5.04 12.20 -7.05
CA PRO A 136 -3.91 11.99 -7.96
C PRO A 136 -3.20 10.67 -7.64
N ILE A 137 -3.26 9.72 -8.58
CA ILE A 137 -2.57 8.43 -8.47
C ILE A 137 -1.07 8.67 -8.68
N THR A 138 -0.27 8.18 -7.74
CA THR A 138 1.19 8.32 -7.73
C THR A 138 1.92 6.98 -7.87
N GLY A 139 1.17 5.88 -8.05
CA GLY A 139 1.70 4.55 -8.32
C GLY A 139 0.62 3.48 -8.36
N HIS A 140 0.86 2.44 -9.15
CA HIS A 140 -0.01 1.30 -9.36
C HIS A 140 0.87 0.04 -9.33
N TYR A 141 0.48 -0.97 -8.55
CA TYR A 141 1.32 -2.14 -8.29
C TYR A 141 0.49 -3.42 -8.20
N ARG A 142 1.10 -4.55 -8.56
CA ARG A 142 0.51 -5.88 -8.41
C ARG A 142 1.53 -6.84 -7.80
N PHE A 143 1.11 -7.53 -6.74
CA PHE A 143 1.88 -8.67 -6.21
C PHE A 143 1.79 -9.82 -7.20
N TYR A 144 2.94 -10.37 -7.59
CA TYR A 144 2.97 -11.60 -8.38
C TYR A 144 2.25 -12.71 -7.63
N ARG A 145 1.30 -13.34 -8.30
CA ARG A 145 0.84 -14.67 -7.95
C ARG A 145 1.55 -15.59 -8.91
N ASP A 146 2.41 -16.45 -8.37
CA ASP A 146 2.82 -17.67 -9.07
C ASP A 146 1.58 -18.54 -9.34
#